data_AF-A0A9P1HKC7-F1
#
_entry.id   AF-A0A9P1HKC7-F1
#
_cell.length_a   1.000
_cell.length_b   1.000
_cell.length_c   1.000
_cell.angle_alpha   90.00
_cell.angle_beta   90.00
_cell.angle_gamma   90.00
#
_symmetry.space_group_name_H-M   'P 1'
#
loop_
_entity.id
_entity.type
_entity.pdbx_description
1 polymer ?
#
loop_
_entity_poly.entity_id
_entity_poly.type
_entity_poly.pdbx_seq_one_letter_code
_entity_poly.pdbx_strand_id
1 'polypeptide(L)'
;MTSHEVELEGKTYTVKPIRNLNGHSIGQYRIHGGKTVPIVKGGEQTKMEENEVYAIETFGSTGKGYVHEDMECSHYMKNFDLADSNVPLRLQRSKHLLSVIDKNFGTLAFCRRWVDREDY
;
A
#
# COMPACT_ATOMS: atom_id res chain seq x y z
N MET A 1 -13.43 -4.89 -16.74
CA MET A 1 -12.28 -4.05 -17.13
C MET A 1 -11.94 -4.21 -18.60
N THR A 2 -11.49 -5.37 -19.06
CA THR A 2 -10.99 -5.58 -20.45
C THR A 2 -12.05 -5.60 -21.54
N SER A 3 -13.34 -5.51 -21.21
CA SER A 3 -14.43 -5.32 -22.17
C SER A 3 -14.65 -3.87 -22.56
N HIS A 4 -13.94 -2.93 -21.94
CA HIS A 4 -14.12 -1.49 -22.16
C HIS A 4 -12.97 -0.93 -23.00
N GLU A 5 -13.33 0.02 -23.85
CA GLU A 5 -12.41 0.81 -24.67
C GLU A 5 -12.63 2.30 -24.38
N VAL A 6 -11.56 3.08 -24.52
CA VAL A 6 -11.59 4.53 -24.40
C VAL A 6 -10.81 5.16 -25.55
N GLU A 7 -11.29 6.29 -26.06
CA GLU A 7 -10.53 7.10 -27.02
C GLU A 7 -9.94 8.30 -26.29
N LEU A 8 -8.62 8.48 -26.41
CA LEU A 8 -7.89 9.62 -25.85
C LEU A 8 -6.99 10.17 -26.95
N GLU A 9 -7.09 11.47 -27.22
CA GLU A 9 -6.25 12.16 -28.22
C GLU A 9 -6.27 11.49 -29.61
N GLY A 10 -7.44 11.01 -30.04
CA GLY A 10 -7.60 10.34 -31.35
C GLY A 10 -7.07 8.91 -31.41
N LYS A 11 -6.71 8.30 -30.28
CA LYS A 11 -6.26 6.92 -30.19
C LYS A 11 -7.16 6.09 -29.27
N THR A 12 -7.61 4.95 -29.77
CA THR A 12 -8.39 3.98 -29.00
C THR A 12 -7.47 3.07 -28.18
N TYR A 13 -7.87 2.82 -26.92
CA TYR A 13 -7.22 1.93 -25.98
C TYR A 13 -8.22 0.96 -25.38
N THR A 14 -7.93 -0.33 -25.40
CA THR A 14 -8.58 -1.28 -24.49
C THR A 14 -8.03 -1.09 -23.08
N VAL A 15 -8.90 -0.90 -22.10
CA VAL A 15 -8.48 -0.68 -20.70
C VAL A 15 -7.85 -1.94 -20.12
N LYS A 16 -6.61 -1.83 -19.63
CA LYS A 16 -5.86 -2.94 -19.03
C LYS A 16 -5.82 -2.84 -17.51
N PRO A 17 -6.11 -3.92 -16.78
CA PRO A 17 -5.80 -3.98 -15.36
C PRO A 17 -4.29 -3.79 -15.11
N ILE A 18 -3.91 -3.08 -14.05
CA ILE A 18 -2.51 -3.04 -13.59
C ILE A 18 -2.20 -4.33 -12.82
N ARG A 19 -1.50 -5.27 -13.45
CA ARG A 19 -1.42 -6.67 -12.98
C ARG A 19 -0.59 -6.89 -11.71
N ASN A 20 0.21 -5.92 -11.29
CA ASN A 20 1.00 -5.96 -10.05
C ASN A 20 0.50 -4.99 -8.97
N LEU A 21 -0.75 -4.51 -9.11
CA LEU A 21 -1.51 -3.89 -8.03
C LEU A 21 -2.72 -4.77 -7.70
N ASN A 22 -3.11 -4.74 -6.44
CA ASN A 22 -4.06 -5.67 -5.85
C ASN A 22 -4.86 -4.95 -4.77
N GLY A 23 -6.07 -5.44 -4.49
CA GLY A 23 -6.67 -5.20 -3.18
C GLY A 23 -6.04 -6.07 -2.11
N HIS A 24 -6.49 -5.93 -0.86
CA HIS A 24 -5.88 -6.63 0.26
C HIS A 24 -6.85 -6.79 1.44
N SER A 25 -6.59 -7.76 2.31
CA SER A 25 -7.26 -7.82 3.61
C SER A 25 -6.77 -6.68 4.51
N ILE A 26 -7.59 -6.31 5.49
CA ILE A 26 -7.33 -5.25 6.47
C ILE A 26 -7.44 -5.87 7.86
N GLY A 27 -6.44 -5.61 8.71
CA GLY A 27 -6.45 -5.93 10.13
C GLY A 27 -6.47 -4.67 11.00
N GLN A 28 -6.69 -4.85 12.30
CA GLN A 28 -6.62 -3.74 13.25
C GLN A 28 -5.23 -3.10 13.25
N TYR A 29 -5.15 -1.80 12.95
CA TYR A 29 -3.89 -1.05 12.77
C TYR A 29 -2.93 -1.66 11.73
N ARG A 30 -3.40 -2.53 10.84
CA ARG A 30 -2.61 -3.20 9.79
C ARG A 30 -3.33 -3.07 8.46
N ILE A 31 -2.95 -2.05 7.67
CA ILE A 31 -3.63 -1.79 6.40
C ILE A 31 -3.50 -2.99 5.46
N HIS A 32 -2.33 -3.63 5.37
CA HIS A 32 -2.13 -4.86 4.61
C HIS A 32 -2.13 -6.09 5.52
N GLY A 33 -3.30 -6.73 5.66
CA GLY A 33 -3.58 -7.87 6.53
C GLY A 33 -3.01 -9.21 6.07
N GLY A 34 -2.32 -9.26 4.93
CA GLY A 34 -1.56 -10.44 4.46
C GLY A 34 -2.20 -11.20 3.30
N LYS A 35 -3.53 -11.15 3.12
CA LYS A 35 -4.19 -11.68 1.90
C LYS A 35 -4.23 -10.58 0.83
N THR A 36 -4.00 -10.94 -0.43
CA THR A 36 -4.13 -10.04 -1.58
C THR A 36 -5.30 -10.45 -2.46
N VAL A 37 -5.95 -9.46 -3.09
CA VAL A 37 -7.08 -9.65 -4.01
C VAL A 37 -6.61 -9.29 -5.42
N PRO A 38 -6.28 -10.28 -6.28
CA PRO A 38 -5.80 -10.02 -7.62
C PRO A 38 -6.90 -9.48 -8.53
N ILE A 39 -6.53 -8.53 -9.40
CA ILE A 39 -7.41 -7.93 -10.41
C ILE A 39 -7.21 -8.52 -11.82
N VAL A 40 -6.48 -9.63 -11.89
CA VAL A 40 -6.24 -10.44 -13.08
C VAL A 40 -6.39 -11.92 -12.75
N LYS A 41 -6.69 -12.74 -13.77
CA LYS A 41 -6.76 -14.21 -13.63
C LYS A 41 -5.40 -14.81 -13.29
N GLY A 42 -5.40 -15.99 -12.65
CA GLY A 42 -4.19 -16.79 -12.38
C GLY A 42 -3.56 -16.60 -11.01
N GLY A 43 -4.24 -15.89 -10.09
CA GLY A 43 -3.81 -15.78 -8.69
C GLY A 43 -4.08 -17.03 -7.87
N GLU A 44 -3.74 -16.95 -6.58
CA GLU A 44 -3.97 -18.01 -5.60
C GLU A 44 -5.45 -18.38 -5.47
N GLN A 45 -5.70 -19.61 -5.02
CA GLN A 45 -7.05 -20.12 -4.73
C GLN A 45 -7.43 -19.99 -3.24
N THR A 46 -6.71 -19.14 -2.51
CA THR A 46 -6.97 -18.82 -1.11
C THR A 46 -8.39 -18.25 -0.96
N LYS A 47 -9.16 -18.78 -0.02
CA LYS A 47 -10.54 -18.35 0.20
C LYS A 47 -10.60 -17.14 1.13
N MET A 48 -11.58 -16.28 0.88
CA MET A 48 -12.04 -15.32 1.87
C MET A 48 -12.76 -16.06 3.00
N GLU A 49 -12.63 -15.55 4.21
CA GLU A 49 -13.20 -16.11 5.43
C GLU A 49 -14.19 -15.13 6.06
N GLU A 50 -15.14 -15.66 6.83
CA GLU A 50 -16.10 -14.84 7.57
C GLU A 50 -15.36 -13.90 8.53
N ASN A 51 -15.86 -12.68 8.69
CA ASN A 51 -15.29 -11.62 9.54
C ASN A 51 -13.97 -11.00 9.05
N GLU A 52 -13.48 -11.34 7.86
CA GLU A 52 -12.38 -10.60 7.23
C GLU A 52 -12.86 -9.27 6.64
N VAL A 53 -12.02 -8.23 6.74
CA VAL A 53 -12.24 -6.93 6.12
C VAL A 53 -11.32 -6.79 4.92
N TYR A 54 -11.81 -6.22 3.81
CA TYR A 54 -11.05 -6.08 2.57
C TYR A 54 -11.12 -4.68 1.98
N ALA A 55 -9.99 -4.20 1.48
CA ALA A 55 -9.94 -3.19 0.44
C ALA A 55 -10.13 -3.88 -0.91
N ILE A 56 -11.24 -3.57 -1.59
CA ILE A 56 -11.49 -4.02 -2.97
C ILE A 56 -11.23 -2.84 -3.89
N GLU A 57 -10.06 -2.84 -4.51
CA GLU A 57 -9.59 -1.77 -5.38
C GLU A 57 -9.14 -2.33 -6.73
N THR A 58 -9.43 -1.58 -7.79
CA THR A 58 -9.07 -1.96 -9.16
C THR A 58 -8.44 -0.79 -9.88
N PHE A 59 -7.43 -1.08 -10.69
CA PHE A 59 -6.66 -0.06 -11.40
C PHE A 59 -6.69 -0.34 -12.89
N GLY A 60 -7.30 0.57 -13.66
CA GLY A 60 -7.29 0.56 -15.11
C GLY A 60 -6.17 1.43 -15.67
N SER A 61 -5.53 0.99 -16.75
CA SER A 61 -4.45 1.71 -17.43
C SER A 61 -4.59 1.61 -18.95
N THR A 62 -4.25 2.69 -19.63
CA THR A 62 -4.03 2.74 -21.08
C THR A 62 -2.59 2.37 -21.48
N GLY A 63 -1.72 2.16 -20.49
CA GLY A 63 -0.31 1.83 -20.67
C GLY A 63 -0.01 0.33 -20.74
N LYS A 64 1.11 -0.08 -20.14
CA LYS A 64 1.56 -1.49 -20.10
C LYS A 64 0.80 -2.37 -19.08
N GLY A 65 -0.09 -1.76 -18.27
CA GLY A 65 -0.79 -2.46 -17.19
C GLY A 65 0.16 -3.02 -16.14
N TYR A 66 1.21 -2.27 -15.79
CA TYR A 66 2.23 -2.64 -14.81
C TYR A 66 2.88 -1.37 -14.24
N VAL A 67 2.99 -1.27 -12.92
CA VAL A 67 3.69 -0.15 -12.25
C VAL A 67 5.14 -0.50 -11.93
N HIS A 68 5.98 0.52 -11.89
CA HIS A 68 7.33 0.48 -11.34
C HIS A 68 7.45 1.63 -10.34
N GLU A 69 8.40 1.53 -9.41
CA GLU A 69 8.72 2.65 -8.53
C GLU A 69 9.26 3.82 -9.37
N ASP A 70 8.77 5.02 -9.08
CA ASP A 70 9.17 6.26 -9.72
C ASP A 70 8.98 7.44 -8.75
N MET A 71 9.65 8.56 -9.03
CA MET A 71 9.64 9.79 -8.23
C MET A 71 10.17 9.63 -6.79
N GLU A 72 10.03 10.67 -5.96
CA GLU A 72 10.50 10.68 -4.58
C GLU A 72 9.51 10.00 -3.62
N CYS A 73 10.02 9.15 -2.72
CA CYS A 73 9.20 8.47 -1.73
C CYS A 73 8.63 9.46 -0.69
N SER A 74 7.33 9.32 -0.41
CA SER A 74 6.61 10.13 0.57
C SER A 74 5.88 9.32 1.62
N HIS A 75 5.55 8.05 1.35
CA HIS A 75 4.76 7.19 2.22
C HIS A 75 5.64 6.17 2.92
N TYR A 76 5.48 6.05 4.22
CA TYR A 76 6.25 5.17 5.08
C TYR A 76 5.30 4.46 6.05
N MET A 77 5.70 3.29 6.52
CA MET A 77 4.94 2.55 7.53
C MET A 77 5.90 1.69 8.34
N LYS A 78 5.68 1.60 9.66
CA LYS A 78 6.44 0.67 10.50
C LYS A 78 6.08 -0.76 10.10
N ASN A 79 7.08 -1.65 10.03
CA ASN A 79 6.80 -3.06 9.79
C ASN A 79 6.01 -3.62 10.98
N PHE A 80 4.78 -4.08 10.70
CA PHE A 80 3.85 -4.59 11.70
C PHE A 80 4.44 -5.76 12.50
N ASP A 81 5.10 -6.70 11.83
CA ASP A 81 5.61 -7.91 12.48
C ASP A 81 6.85 -7.63 13.35
N LEU A 82 7.43 -6.42 13.24
CA LEU A 82 8.53 -5.92 14.06
C LEU A 82 8.08 -4.80 15.01
N ALA A 83 6.77 -4.52 15.12
CA ALA A 83 6.27 -3.36 15.85
C ALA A 83 6.67 -3.37 17.34
N ASP A 84 6.63 -4.55 17.96
CA ASP A 84 6.98 -4.77 19.37
C ASP A 84 8.45 -5.18 19.56
N SER A 85 9.22 -5.29 18.48
CA SER A 85 10.64 -5.64 18.55
C SER A 85 11.45 -4.47 19.08
N ASN A 86 12.24 -4.70 20.13
CA ASN A 86 13.21 -3.72 20.60
C ASN A 86 14.40 -3.67 19.63
N VAL A 87 14.43 -2.66 18.76
CA VAL A 87 15.54 -2.41 17.83
C VAL A 87 16.51 -1.41 18.46
N PRO A 88 17.72 -1.83 18.88
CA PRO A 88 18.67 -0.94 19.54
C PRO A 88 19.30 0.03 18.54
N LEU A 89 18.73 1.22 18.41
CA LEU A 89 19.29 2.32 17.63
C LEU A 89 20.41 3.00 18.44
N ARG A 90 21.53 3.37 17.80
CA ARG A 90 22.63 4.10 18.47
C ARG A 90 22.53 5.61 18.32
N LEU A 91 22.08 6.09 17.15
CA LEU A 91 21.97 7.51 16.83
C LEU A 91 20.76 8.13 17.52
N GLN A 92 20.98 9.23 18.25
CA GLN A 92 19.92 9.91 19.01
C GLN A 92 18.79 10.41 18.12
N ARG A 93 19.10 10.98 16.95
CA ARG A 93 18.08 11.44 15.98
C ARG A 93 17.19 10.29 15.49
N SER A 94 17.78 9.11 15.25
CA SER A 94 17.01 7.92 14.83
C SER A 94 16.11 7.41 15.95
N LYS A 95 16.58 7.42 17.21
CA LYS A 95 15.75 7.09 18.38
C LYS A 95 14.57 8.04 18.52
N HIS A 96 14.83 9.35 18.40
CA HIS A 96 13.80 10.38 18.47
C HIS A 96 12.74 10.17 17.39
N LEU A 97 13.15 10.01 16.13
CA LEU A 97 12.22 9.76 15.03
C LEU A 97 11.38 8.50 15.24
N LEU A 98 12.00 7.38 15.67
CA LEU A 98 11.25 6.17 15.98
C LEU A 98 10.22 6.39 17.10
N SER A 99 10.59 7.16 18.14
CA SER A 99 9.66 7.52 19.21
C SER A 99 8.50 8.39 18.73
N VAL A 100 8.74 9.32 17.81
CA VAL A 100 7.67 10.12 17.18
C VAL A 100 6.74 9.22 16.38
N ILE A 101 7.30 8.27 15.61
CA ILE A 101 6.52 7.31 14.83
C ILE A 101 5.66 6.43 15.75
N ASP A 102 6.25 5.87 16.80
CA ASP A 102 5.56 4.97 17.73
C ASP A 102 4.43 5.68 18.49
N LYS A 103 4.66 6.93 18.92
CA LYS A 103 3.67 7.71 19.67
C LYS A 103 2.48 8.15 18.81
N ASN A 104 2.73 8.54 17.57
CA ASN A 104 1.71 9.23 16.76
C ASN A 104 1.05 8.33 15.70
N PHE A 105 1.76 7.31 15.20
CA PHE A 105 1.28 6.47 14.10
C PHE A 105 1.24 4.99 14.46
N GLY A 106 2.14 4.52 15.33
CA GLY A 106 2.29 3.09 15.62
C GLY A 106 2.59 2.30 14.35
N THR A 107 1.70 1.39 13.97
CA THR A 107 1.80 0.60 12.72
C THR A 107 0.99 1.16 11.55
N LEU A 108 0.32 2.29 11.72
CA LEU A 108 -0.36 2.98 10.63
C LEU A 108 0.67 3.66 9.70
N ALA A 109 0.32 3.77 8.42
CA ALA A 109 1.14 4.49 7.46
C ALA A 109 1.14 6.00 7.75
N PHE A 110 2.25 6.66 7.42
CA PHE A 110 2.45 8.10 7.58
C PHE A 110 3.22 8.68 6.40
N CYS A 111 3.36 10.00 6.37
CA CYS A 111 4.14 10.69 5.35
C CYS A 111 5.04 11.77 5.95
N ARG A 112 6.06 12.23 5.19
CA ARG A 112 7.02 13.26 5.65
C ARG A 112 6.33 14.52 6.19
N ARG A 113 5.30 15.01 5.49
CA ARG A 113 4.52 16.19 5.90
C ARG A 113 3.86 16.05 7.27
N TRP A 114 3.59 14.83 7.73
CA TRP A 114 3.00 14.59 9.05
C TRP A 114 4.09 14.59 10.11
N VAL A 115 5.23 13.96 9.85
CA VAL A 115 6.39 14.04 10.75
C VAL A 115 6.84 15.48 10.95
N ASP A 116 6.91 16.27 9.88
CA ASP A 116 7.28 17.69 9.94
C ASP A 116 6.34 18.52 10.82
N ARG A 117 5.10 18.07 11.07
CA ARG A 117 4.13 18.75 11.94
C ARG A 117 4.22 18.30 13.39
N GLU A 118 4.47 17.01 13.62
CA GLU A 118 4.57 16.42 14.95
C GLU A 118 5.93 16.69 15.64
N ASP A 119 6.92 17.18 14.89
CA ASP A 119 8.26 17.55 15.39
C ASP A 119 8.36 19.03 15.84
N TYR A 120 7.22 19.75 15.90
CA TYR A 120 7.06 21.08 16.53
C TYR A 120 6.29 20.97 17.85
#